data_AF-A0A024FGH2-F1
#
_entry.id   AF-A0A024FGH2-F1
#
_cell.length_a   1.000
_cell.length_b   1.000
_cell.length_c   1.000
_cell.angle_alpha   90.00
_cell.angle_beta   90.00
_cell.angle_gamma   90.00
#
_symmetry.space_group_name_H-M   'P 1'
#
loop_
_entity.id
_entity.type
_entity.pdbx_description
1 polymer ?
#
loop_
_entity_poly.entity_id
_entity_poly.type
_entity_poly.pdbx_seq_one_letter_code
_entity_poly.pdbx_strand_id
1 'polypeptide(L)'
;MRAYTHWNRNFGDNFIFKQQIDVFKLKQKDELKNPILNALVIVGDTSLLTADINPRVIDAKYRGKLKLYIKTDFTIDSLELKKEDNNIYKLNYQLPKGISQAKLSFKIISEDKFFNTKTEDIYSKTVVIDENYLDVQFFPEGGDLVNGLLSTVGLKSINYNGLGHKVSGSIKNNEGIIITTFNSNDLGMCTFKLLPELGKNYYAEVYKQDIIYTYALPKAKRSGSVLSLANLNNQVHLSLTHSSNNLSTVTVKTTSRGVTYHDFNIQLKDKQGIASIPTRSLPDGIVKISVYNLSNQIISERLFFNNRVDKHLNLSVSTNKENYTQREKNNLTIELDSLQLLDSTTVSVLVLQKGKLEASKQFKSNLKSYMLLNSELNGFIENPSSYFDSTNIDRVLDLEALMLTQGWRAYKYEKSLAGTYYRYKAEKNLTISGTIGEYFNPLKRPKQALDLNMIVYDEPADIYKQEIDSSGRYRFEIDDIYKPKAEVFMQVVDKKGEPKDFGINLDKKWSPN
;
A
#
# COMPACT_ATOMS: atom_id res chain seq x y z
N MET A 1 1.14 -11.37 3.84
CA MET A 1 -0.32 -11.40 3.73
C MET A 1 -0.77 -10.51 2.57
N ARG A 2 -1.68 -11.01 1.73
CA ARG A 2 -2.39 -10.20 0.73
C ARG A 2 -3.89 -10.38 0.94
N ALA A 3 -4.66 -9.31 0.88
CA ALA A 3 -6.12 -9.36 0.99
C ALA A 3 -6.75 -8.44 -0.05
N TYR A 4 -7.80 -8.92 -0.71
CA TYR A 4 -8.52 -8.20 -1.76
C TYR A 4 -9.89 -8.86 -1.98
N THR A 5 -10.86 -8.08 -2.44
CA THR A 5 -12.16 -8.59 -2.92
C THR A 5 -12.08 -8.93 -4.40
N HIS A 6 -12.99 -9.77 -4.89
CA HIS A 6 -13.10 -10.04 -6.32
C HIS A 6 -13.35 -8.76 -7.13
N TRP A 7 -14.09 -7.80 -6.57
CA TRP A 7 -14.29 -6.47 -7.14
C TRP A 7 -12.98 -5.69 -7.35
N ASN A 8 -12.03 -5.78 -6.42
CA ASN A 8 -10.76 -5.07 -6.51
C ASN A 8 -9.95 -5.46 -7.75
N ARG A 9 -10.18 -6.65 -8.31
CA ARG A 9 -9.51 -7.15 -9.52
C ARG A 9 -9.79 -6.31 -10.77
N ASN A 10 -10.82 -5.47 -10.77
CA ASN A 10 -11.06 -4.53 -11.88
C ASN A 10 -10.09 -3.34 -11.90
N PHE A 11 -9.31 -3.12 -10.83
CA PHE A 11 -8.56 -1.88 -10.61
C PHE A 11 -7.04 -2.12 -10.46
N GLY A 12 -6.56 -3.26 -10.94
CA GLY A 12 -5.16 -3.67 -10.80
C GLY A 12 -4.74 -3.87 -9.34
N ASP A 13 -3.48 -3.56 -9.04
CA ASP A 13 -2.88 -3.78 -7.72
C ASP A 13 -3.19 -2.68 -6.69
N ASN A 14 -3.81 -1.57 -7.13
CA ASN A 14 -3.99 -0.37 -6.30
C ASN A 14 -4.90 -0.59 -5.08
N PHE A 15 -5.77 -1.59 -5.12
CA PHE A 15 -6.71 -1.91 -4.03
C PHE A 15 -6.44 -3.27 -3.40
N ILE A 16 -5.25 -3.83 -3.62
CA ILE A 16 -4.83 -5.07 -2.96
C ILE A 16 -4.05 -4.68 -1.70
N PHE A 17 -4.60 -5.03 -0.53
CA PHE A 17 -3.87 -4.89 0.73
C PHE A 17 -2.68 -5.84 0.73
N LYS A 18 -1.50 -5.34 1.10
CA LYS A 18 -0.26 -6.11 1.20
C LYS A 18 0.43 -5.78 2.51
N GLN A 19 0.70 -6.79 3.33
CA GLN A 19 1.46 -6.67 4.56
C GLN A 19 2.52 -7.75 4.63
N GLN A 20 3.78 -7.35 4.84
CA GLN A 20 4.85 -8.29 5.16
C GLN A 20 4.73 -8.67 6.64
N ILE A 21 4.84 -9.97 6.92
CA ILE A 21 4.81 -10.50 8.28
C ILE A 21 6.17 -11.14 8.50
N ASP A 22 6.96 -10.53 9.38
CA ASP A 22 8.24 -11.08 9.77
C ASP A 22 8.01 -12.20 10.78
N VAL A 23 8.32 -13.43 10.36
CA VAL A 23 8.21 -14.62 11.22
C VAL A 23 9.58 -14.92 11.80
N PHE A 24 9.76 -14.58 13.07
CA PHE A 24 10.99 -14.87 13.79
C PHE A 24 10.92 -16.26 14.44
N LYS A 25 11.89 -17.12 14.12
CA LYS A 25 12.07 -18.39 14.82
C LYS A 25 12.81 -18.12 16.13
N LEU A 26 12.25 -18.54 17.27
CA LEU A 26 12.87 -18.40 18.60
C LEU A 26 14.09 -19.32 18.83
N LYS A 27 14.77 -19.80 17.78
CA LYS A 27 15.96 -20.67 17.92
C LYS A 27 17.24 -19.84 17.94
N GLN A 28 18.19 -20.30 18.76
CA GLN A 28 19.55 -19.77 18.82
C GLN A 28 20.18 -19.67 17.42
N LYS A 29 21.07 -18.68 17.35
CA LYS A 29 22.00 -18.24 16.30
C LYS A 29 22.62 -19.37 15.43
N ASP A 30 21.82 -20.16 14.73
CA ASP A 30 22.30 -20.85 13.53
C ASP A 30 22.65 -19.74 12.53
N GLU A 31 23.91 -19.72 12.08
CA GLU A 31 24.40 -18.78 11.06
C GLU A 31 23.35 -18.64 9.95
N LEU A 32 22.98 -17.40 9.62
CA LEU A 32 22.05 -17.11 8.53
C LEU A 32 22.52 -17.86 7.29
N LYS A 33 21.83 -18.96 6.99
CA LYS A 33 22.06 -19.82 5.84
C LYS A 33 21.79 -19.02 4.57
N ASN A 34 22.82 -18.32 4.08
CA ASN A 34 22.71 -17.43 2.93
C ASN A 34 23.13 -18.17 1.65
N PRO A 35 22.18 -18.54 0.78
CA PRO A 35 22.49 -19.31 -0.42
C PRO A 35 23.08 -18.45 -1.54
N ILE A 36 23.01 -17.11 -1.47
CA ILE A 36 23.61 -16.19 -2.46
C ILE A 36 24.84 -15.53 -1.84
N LEU A 37 26.00 -16.05 -2.19
CA LEU A 37 27.32 -15.67 -1.71
C LEU A 37 28.02 -14.78 -2.74
N ASN A 38 29.01 -14.00 -2.29
CA ASN A 38 29.93 -13.24 -3.16
C ASN A 38 29.23 -12.45 -4.28
N ALA A 39 28.07 -11.87 -3.98
CA ALA A 39 27.32 -11.08 -4.95
C ALA A 39 28.03 -9.73 -5.10
N LEU A 40 28.73 -9.52 -6.22
CA LEU A 40 29.60 -8.40 -6.48
C LEU A 40 29.26 -7.76 -7.82
N VAL A 41 29.38 -6.43 -7.88
CA VAL A 41 29.28 -5.66 -9.12
C VAL A 41 30.67 -5.22 -9.52
N ILE A 42 31.12 -5.65 -10.69
CA ILE A 42 32.37 -5.21 -11.30
C ILE A 42 32.02 -4.05 -12.24
N VAL A 43 32.48 -2.84 -11.90
CA VAL A 43 32.21 -1.63 -12.67
C VAL A 43 33.22 -1.51 -13.81
N GLY A 44 32.72 -1.29 -15.03
CA GLY A 44 33.48 -1.08 -16.27
C GLY A 44 32.59 -0.42 -17.33
N ASP A 45 32.95 -0.48 -18.63
CA ASP A 45 32.10 0.06 -19.72
C ASP A 45 30.69 -0.55 -19.75
N THR A 46 30.59 -1.80 -19.28
CA THR A 46 29.34 -2.50 -18.97
C THR A 46 29.48 -3.13 -17.59
N SER A 47 28.67 -2.71 -16.62
CA SER A 47 28.70 -3.26 -15.26
C SER A 47 28.33 -4.75 -15.29
N LEU A 48 29.15 -5.59 -14.66
CA LEU A 48 28.94 -7.03 -14.58
C LEU A 48 28.53 -7.43 -13.16
N LEU A 49 27.38 -8.07 -13.02
CA LEU A 49 26.92 -8.68 -11.76
C LEU A 49 27.37 -10.14 -11.71
N THR A 50 28.16 -10.44 -10.68
CA THR A 50 28.64 -11.80 -10.38
C THR A 50 28.09 -12.27 -9.05
N ALA A 51 27.79 -13.57 -8.91
CA ALA A 51 27.36 -14.16 -7.65
C ALA A 51 27.59 -15.68 -7.64
N ASP A 52 27.91 -16.22 -6.46
CA ASP A 52 27.99 -17.65 -6.21
C ASP A 52 26.72 -18.12 -5.51
N ILE A 53 25.98 -19.04 -6.11
CA ILE A 53 24.70 -19.50 -5.55
C ILE A 53 24.80 -20.97 -5.14
N ASN A 54 24.51 -21.28 -3.88
CA ASN A 54 24.50 -22.63 -3.34
C ASN A 54 23.09 -23.03 -2.84
N PRO A 55 22.24 -23.61 -3.71
CA PRO A 55 20.89 -24.03 -3.32
C PRO A 55 20.89 -25.16 -2.28
N ARG A 56 22.01 -25.88 -2.08
CA ARG A 56 22.09 -26.98 -1.09
C ARG A 56 22.13 -26.52 0.36
N VAL A 57 22.39 -25.23 0.58
CA VAL A 57 22.23 -24.60 1.90
C VAL A 57 20.77 -24.69 2.37
N ILE A 58 19.83 -24.72 1.42
CA ILE A 58 18.38 -24.78 1.64
C ILE A 58 17.92 -26.23 1.59
N ASP A 59 18.18 -26.91 0.47
CA ASP A 59 17.86 -28.33 0.26
C ASP A 59 19.13 -29.10 -0.09
N ALA A 60 19.66 -29.82 0.90
CA ALA A 60 20.87 -30.64 0.75
C ALA A 60 20.79 -31.66 -0.41
N LYS A 61 19.58 -32.04 -0.84
CA LYS A 61 19.34 -33.00 -1.93
C LYS A 61 19.24 -32.35 -3.31
N TYR A 62 19.32 -31.03 -3.41
CA TYR A 62 19.20 -30.31 -4.68
C TYR A 62 20.26 -30.74 -5.70
N ARG A 63 19.82 -31.08 -6.92
CA ARG A 63 20.66 -31.58 -8.03
C ARG A 63 20.29 -31.00 -9.42
N GLY A 64 19.23 -30.20 -9.51
CA GLY A 64 18.70 -29.70 -10.78
C GLY A 64 19.41 -28.44 -11.29
N LYS A 65 19.02 -27.96 -12.47
CA LYS A 65 19.40 -26.63 -12.93
C LYS A 65 18.66 -25.56 -12.14
N LEU A 66 19.32 -24.44 -11.87
CA LEU A 66 18.77 -23.37 -11.06
C LEU A 66 18.20 -22.27 -11.96
N LYS A 67 16.88 -22.08 -11.93
CA LYS A 67 16.25 -20.91 -12.57
C LYS A 67 16.36 -19.70 -11.64
N LEU A 68 17.17 -18.74 -12.02
CA LEU A 68 17.38 -17.47 -11.33
C LEU A 68 16.61 -16.37 -12.03
N TYR A 69 15.94 -15.52 -11.27
CA TYR A 69 15.29 -14.30 -11.73
C TYR A 69 16.11 -13.10 -11.27
N ILE A 70 16.41 -12.20 -12.20
CA ILE A 70 17.09 -10.93 -11.93
C ILE A 70 16.11 -9.80 -12.20
N LYS A 71 15.68 -9.13 -11.13
CA LYS A 71 14.83 -7.94 -11.24
C LYS A 71 15.68 -6.70 -11.05
N THR A 72 15.70 -5.84 -12.05
CA THR A 72 16.29 -4.50 -12.01
C THR A 72 15.17 -3.44 -11.92
N ASP A 73 15.56 -2.16 -11.90
CA ASP A 73 14.61 -1.04 -11.87
C ASP A 73 13.69 -1.00 -13.10
N PHE A 74 14.18 -1.47 -14.26
CA PHE A 74 13.46 -1.37 -15.54
C PHE A 74 12.97 -2.71 -16.07
N THR A 75 13.59 -3.82 -15.68
CA THR A 75 13.36 -5.13 -16.32
C THR A 75 13.38 -6.29 -15.33
N ILE A 76 12.68 -7.36 -15.68
CA ILE A 76 12.78 -8.66 -15.03
C ILE A 76 13.30 -9.63 -16.09
N ASP A 77 14.47 -10.22 -15.83
CA ASP A 77 15.06 -11.27 -16.66
C ASP A 77 15.14 -12.59 -15.89
N SER A 78 15.37 -13.70 -16.61
CA SER A 78 15.60 -15.00 -15.99
C SER A 78 16.67 -15.80 -16.72
N LEU A 79 17.54 -16.44 -15.94
CA LEU A 79 18.62 -17.30 -16.43
C LEU A 79 18.49 -18.70 -15.83
N GLU A 80 18.89 -19.71 -16.60
CA GLU A 80 18.99 -21.08 -16.12
C GLU A 80 20.47 -21.43 -15.92
N LEU A 81 20.89 -21.48 -14.65
CA LEU A 81 22.26 -21.76 -14.27
C LEU A 81 22.50 -23.26 -14.14
N LYS A 82 23.65 -23.71 -14.64
CA LYS A 82 24.12 -25.07 -14.46
C LYS A 82 25.04 -25.14 -13.24
N LYS A 83 25.09 -26.33 -12.67
CA LYS A 83 25.95 -26.65 -11.54
C LYS A 83 27.41 -26.68 -12.00
N GLU A 84 28.28 -25.95 -11.31
CA GLU A 84 29.74 -26.06 -11.44
C GLU A 84 30.35 -26.91 -10.30
N ASP A 85 31.68 -26.91 -10.20
CA ASP A 85 32.44 -27.58 -9.15
C ASP A 85 31.97 -27.13 -7.74
N ASN A 86 32.12 -28.02 -6.77
CA ASN A 86 31.70 -27.82 -5.37
C ASN A 86 30.20 -27.53 -5.14
N ASN A 87 29.34 -27.80 -6.13
CA ASN A 87 27.88 -27.55 -6.08
C ASN A 87 27.48 -26.06 -6.07
N ILE A 88 28.35 -25.19 -6.59
CA ILE A 88 28.07 -23.76 -6.75
C ILE A 88 27.50 -23.50 -8.15
N TYR A 89 26.56 -22.57 -8.25
CA TYR A 89 25.99 -22.07 -9.50
C TYR A 89 26.46 -20.63 -9.66
N LYS A 90 27.30 -20.37 -10.65
CA LYS A 90 27.86 -19.04 -10.86
C LYS A 90 26.97 -18.20 -11.77
N LEU A 91 26.75 -16.96 -11.35
CA LEU A 91 26.12 -15.92 -12.14
C LEU A 91 27.20 -15.04 -12.77
N ASN A 92 27.08 -14.79 -14.07
CA ASN A 92 27.73 -13.69 -14.77
C ASN A 92 26.66 -13.00 -15.61
N TYR A 93 26.23 -11.82 -15.18
CA TYR A 93 25.13 -11.10 -15.82
C TYR A 93 25.51 -9.66 -16.13
N GLN A 94 25.38 -9.27 -17.39
CA GLN A 94 25.65 -7.92 -17.82
C GLN A 94 24.47 -7.01 -17.46
N LEU A 95 24.71 -6.04 -16.60
CA LEU A 95 23.69 -5.10 -16.15
C LEU A 95 23.44 -4.04 -17.23
N PRO A 96 22.17 -3.66 -17.45
CA PRO A 96 21.85 -2.47 -18.23
C PRO A 96 22.51 -1.20 -17.63
N LYS A 97 22.70 -0.16 -18.45
CA LYS A 97 23.18 1.13 -17.97
C LYS A 97 22.10 1.84 -17.15
N GLY A 98 22.52 2.58 -16.11
CA GLY A 98 21.63 3.41 -15.28
C GLY A 98 20.78 2.63 -14.27
N ILE A 99 21.16 1.40 -13.91
CA ILE A 99 20.49 0.61 -12.88
C ILE A 99 21.05 0.99 -11.50
N SER A 100 20.16 1.21 -10.53
CA SER A 100 20.51 1.50 -9.14
C SER A 100 20.71 0.24 -8.30
N GLN A 101 19.93 -0.81 -8.56
CA GLN A 101 19.95 -2.06 -7.82
C GLN A 101 19.51 -3.25 -8.67
N ALA A 102 19.93 -4.45 -8.27
CA ALA A 102 19.48 -5.70 -8.84
C ALA A 102 19.07 -6.68 -7.74
N LYS A 103 17.84 -7.19 -7.81
CA LYS A 103 17.33 -8.25 -6.94
C LYS A 103 17.45 -9.60 -7.62
N LEU A 104 18.32 -10.44 -7.09
CA LEU A 104 18.46 -11.84 -7.45
C LEU A 104 17.42 -12.64 -6.67
N SER A 105 16.69 -13.54 -7.33
CA SER A 105 15.76 -14.43 -6.64
C SER A 105 15.61 -15.78 -7.34
N PHE A 106 15.48 -16.84 -6.56
CA PHE A 106 15.21 -18.18 -7.08
C PHE A 106 14.28 -18.93 -6.14
N LYS A 107 13.70 -20.02 -6.65
CA LYS A 107 12.74 -20.86 -5.93
C LYS A 107 13.26 -22.29 -5.90
N ILE A 108 13.14 -22.92 -4.73
CA ILE A 108 13.33 -24.37 -4.55
C ILE A 108 11.99 -24.98 -4.18
N ILE A 109 11.66 -26.08 -4.84
CA ILE A 109 10.48 -26.88 -4.52
C ILE A 109 10.99 -28.17 -3.90
N SER A 110 10.68 -28.37 -2.63
CA SER A 110 10.97 -29.62 -1.92
C SER A 110 9.68 -30.42 -1.78
N GLU A 111 9.74 -31.71 -2.08
CA GLU A 111 8.60 -32.62 -1.92
C GLU A 111 8.84 -33.56 -0.74
N ASP A 112 7.95 -33.52 0.24
CA ASP A 112 7.87 -34.55 1.26
C ASP A 112 6.89 -35.64 0.80
N LYS A 113 7.45 -36.76 0.36
CA LYS A 113 6.68 -37.92 -0.12
C LYS A 113 5.83 -38.55 0.98
N PHE A 114 6.19 -38.37 2.26
CA PHE A 114 5.47 -38.99 3.37
C PHE A 114 4.16 -38.26 3.68
N PHE A 115 4.18 -36.93 3.59
CA PHE A 115 2.98 -36.08 3.82
C PHE A 115 2.30 -35.63 2.52
N ASN A 116 2.84 -36.01 1.36
CA ASN A 116 2.41 -35.51 0.05
C ASN A 116 2.34 -33.97 0.01
N THR A 117 3.26 -33.31 0.70
CA THR A 117 3.35 -31.85 0.77
C THR A 117 4.49 -31.35 -0.12
N LYS A 118 4.22 -30.26 -0.84
CA LYS A 118 5.25 -29.52 -1.57
C LYS A 118 5.50 -28.22 -0.83
N THR A 119 6.74 -27.97 -0.43
CA THR A 119 7.14 -26.69 0.14
C THR A 119 7.89 -25.89 -0.93
N GLU A 120 7.52 -24.62 -1.03
CA GLU A 120 8.15 -23.69 -1.97
C GLU A 120 8.94 -22.67 -1.17
N ASP A 121 10.26 -22.76 -1.23
CA ASP A 121 11.16 -21.82 -0.57
C ASP A 121 11.68 -20.82 -1.60
N ILE A 122 11.42 -19.54 -1.37
CA ILE A 122 11.86 -18.44 -2.22
C ILE A 122 12.98 -17.69 -1.50
N TYR A 123 14.13 -17.57 -2.16
CA TYR A 123 15.25 -16.79 -1.65
C TYR A 123 15.51 -15.62 -2.56
N SER A 124 15.86 -14.48 -1.95
CA SER A 124 16.25 -13.30 -2.71
C SER A 124 17.31 -12.48 -2.01
N LYS A 125 18.19 -11.88 -2.80
CA LYS A 125 19.22 -10.94 -2.34
C LYS A 125 19.23 -9.73 -3.26
N THR A 126 19.15 -8.54 -2.69
CA THR A 126 19.31 -7.28 -3.43
C THR A 126 20.79 -6.88 -3.37
N VAL A 127 21.32 -6.49 -4.52
CA VAL A 127 22.67 -5.94 -4.69
C VAL A 127 22.51 -4.49 -5.12
N VAL A 128 23.13 -3.59 -4.36
CA VAL A 128 23.19 -2.16 -4.68
C VAL A 128 24.29 -1.96 -5.72
N ILE A 129 23.98 -1.23 -6.79
CA ILE A 129 24.89 -0.92 -7.89
C ILE A 129 25.32 0.54 -7.82
N ASP A 130 24.39 1.44 -7.50
CA ASP A 130 24.65 2.87 -7.33
C ASP A 130 24.20 3.34 -5.94
N GLU A 131 25.16 3.46 -5.02
CA GLU A 131 24.93 3.99 -3.67
C GLU A 131 24.63 5.51 -3.68
N ASN A 132 24.97 6.20 -4.77
CA ASN A 132 24.65 7.60 -4.94
C ASN A 132 23.25 7.82 -5.52
N TYR A 133 22.56 6.75 -5.91
CA TYR A 133 21.20 6.82 -6.42
C TYR A 133 20.28 7.62 -5.48
N LEU A 134 19.52 8.50 -6.11
CA LEU A 134 18.59 9.40 -5.49
C LEU A 134 17.36 9.47 -6.40
N ASP A 135 16.20 9.11 -5.88
CA ASP A 135 14.92 9.28 -6.54
C ASP A 135 14.22 10.49 -5.94
N VAL A 136 13.79 11.42 -6.79
CA VAL A 136 13.11 12.66 -6.39
C VAL A 136 11.82 12.77 -7.17
N GLN A 137 10.72 12.81 -6.43
CA GLN A 137 9.36 12.81 -6.96
C GLN A 137 8.62 14.09 -6.57
N PHE A 138 7.74 14.55 -7.45
CA PHE A 138 6.99 15.79 -7.30
C PHE A 138 5.49 15.54 -7.34
N PHE A 139 4.77 16.18 -6.43
CA PHE A 139 3.36 15.92 -6.15
C PHE A 139 2.59 17.24 -6.13
N PRO A 140 2.03 17.67 -7.29
CA PRO A 140 1.25 18.89 -7.37
C PRO A 140 -0.02 18.80 -6.53
N GLU A 141 -0.28 19.80 -5.69
CA GLU A 141 -1.46 19.85 -4.84
C GLU A 141 -2.74 19.76 -5.68
N GLY A 142 -3.66 18.87 -5.29
CA GLY A 142 -4.90 18.63 -6.02
C GLY A 142 -4.75 17.74 -7.27
N GLY A 143 -3.54 17.28 -7.59
CA GLY A 143 -3.26 16.22 -8.56
C GLY A 143 -2.46 16.67 -9.80
N ASP A 144 -2.71 17.86 -10.32
CA ASP A 144 -2.04 18.34 -11.54
C ASP A 144 -1.58 19.79 -11.39
N LEU A 145 -0.46 20.12 -12.03
CA LEU A 145 -0.10 21.52 -12.27
C LEU A 145 -1.04 22.09 -13.33
N VAL A 146 -1.60 23.28 -13.09
CA VAL A 146 -2.53 23.94 -14.02
C VAL A 146 -1.98 25.30 -14.41
N ASN A 147 -1.90 25.56 -15.71
CA ASN A 147 -1.39 26.81 -16.26
C ASN A 147 -2.02 28.05 -15.60
N GLY A 148 -1.16 28.96 -15.12
CA GLY A 148 -1.55 30.23 -14.52
C GLY A 148 -2.15 30.12 -13.12
N LEU A 149 -2.16 28.92 -12.51
CA LEU A 149 -2.67 28.71 -11.15
C LEU A 149 -1.53 28.35 -10.19
N LEU A 150 -1.32 29.20 -9.17
CA LEU A 150 -0.33 28.95 -8.13
C LEU A 150 -0.65 27.65 -7.41
N SER A 151 0.29 26.70 -7.42
CA SER A 151 0.14 25.37 -6.86
C SER A 151 1.22 25.10 -5.83
N THR A 152 0.86 24.48 -4.71
CA THR A 152 1.84 23.87 -3.81
C THR A 152 2.30 22.55 -4.43
N VAL A 153 3.57 22.23 -4.37
CA VAL A 153 4.14 20.98 -4.88
C VAL A 153 4.88 20.31 -3.73
N GLY A 154 4.45 19.10 -3.37
CA GLY A 154 5.20 18.23 -2.48
C GLY A 154 6.41 17.63 -3.20
N LEU A 155 7.53 17.51 -2.50
CA LEU A 155 8.74 16.84 -2.97
C LEU A 155 9.03 15.68 -2.00
N LYS A 156 9.29 14.48 -2.54
CA LYS A 156 9.85 13.36 -1.77
C LYS A 156 11.15 12.90 -2.43
N SER A 157 12.20 12.81 -1.64
CA SER A 157 13.48 12.24 -2.01
C SER A 157 13.75 10.95 -1.23
N ILE A 158 14.14 9.89 -1.94
CA ILE A 158 14.55 8.61 -1.34
C ILE A 158 15.90 8.17 -1.90
N ASN A 159 16.71 7.50 -1.07
CA ASN A 159 17.99 6.91 -1.46
C ASN A 159 17.80 5.48 -2.02
N TYR A 160 18.91 4.84 -2.40
CA TYR A 160 18.96 3.45 -2.86
C TYR A 160 18.37 2.41 -1.89
N ASN A 161 18.27 2.72 -0.59
CA ASN A 161 17.63 1.84 0.40
C ASN A 161 16.10 2.01 0.47
N GLY A 162 15.53 2.90 -0.34
CA GLY A 162 14.11 3.24 -0.30
C GLY A 162 13.70 4.05 0.93
N LEU A 163 14.67 4.67 1.61
CA LEU A 163 14.46 5.55 2.76
C LEU A 163 14.63 7.01 2.36
N GLY A 164 13.97 7.89 3.08
CA GLY A 164 14.06 9.33 2.95
C GLY A 164 15.49 9.81 3.00
N HIS A 165 15.83 10.72 2.10
CA HIS A 165 17.16 11.32 2.05
C HIS A 165 17.04 12.83 2.03
N LYS A 166 17.65 13.51 3.00
CA LYS A 166 17.63 14.97 3.07
C LYS A 166 18.31 15.57 1.84
N VAL A 167 17.64 16.52 1.19
CA VAL A 167 18.12 17.21 0.00
C VAL A 167 17.80 18.69 0.06
N SER A 168 18.62 19.49 -0.60
CA SER A 168 18.36 20.91 -0.86
C SER A 168 18.64 21.23 -2.31
N GLY A 169 18.03 22.30 -2.81
CA GLY A 169 18.07 22.58 -4.24
C GLY A 169 17.32 23.82 -4.69
N SER A 170 17.21 23.95 -6.01
CA SER A 170 16.49 25.02 -6.67
C SER A 170 15.57 24.48 -7.78
N ILE A 171 14.43 25.11 -7.97
CA ILE A 171 13.54 24.88 -9.10
C ILE A 171 13.86 25.90 -10.17
N LYS A 172 14.19 25.45 -11.38
CA LYS A 172 14.50 26.28 -12.54
C LYS A 172 13.53 26.04 -13.68
N ASN A 173 13.34 27.04 -14.52
CA ASN A 173 12.65 26.86 -15.81
C ASN A 173 13.64 26.36 -16.90
N ASN A 174 13.14 26.17 -18.11
CA ASN A 174 13.93 25.79 -19.29
C ASN A 174 14.97 26.83 -19.74
N GLU A 175 14.90 28.06 -19.24
CA GLU A 175 15.87 29.14 -19.50
C GLU A 175 16.97 29.19 -18.44
N GLY A 176 16.93 28.29 -17.44
CA GLY A 176 17.88 28.25 -16.32
C GLY A 176 17.58 29.28 -15.22
N ILE A 177 16.46 30.01 -15.31
CA ILE A 177 16.04 30.99 -14.30
C ILE A 177 15.54 30.25 -13.07
N ILE A 178 16.08 30.61 -11.90
CA ILE A 178 15.63 30.10 -10.60
C ILE A 178 14.27 30.70 -10.27
N ILE A 179 13.27 29.83 -10.11
CA ILE A 179 11.91 30.17 -9.72
C ILE A 179 11.77 30.19 -8.20
N THR A 180 12.35 29.19 -7.52
CA THR A 180 12.33 29.08 -6.06
C THR A 180 13.41 28.11 -5.57
N THR A 181 13.65 28.07 -4.26
CA THR A 181 14.56 27.12 -3.61
C THR A 181 13.79 26.24 -2.63
N PHE A 182 14.36 25.09 -2.29
CA PHE A 182 13.75 24.17 -1.32
C PHE A 182 14.81 23.51 -0.45
N ASN A 183 14.38 23.12 0.75
CA ASN A 183 15.14 22.30 1.67
C ASN A 183 14.19 21.25 2.25
N SER A 184 14.56 19.98 2.17
CA SER A 184 13.75 18.91 2.72
C SER A 184 13.99 18.72 4.21
N ASN A 185 13.02 18.13 4.89
CA ASN A 185 13.24 17.56 6.22
C ASN A 185 14.15 16.33 6.15
N ASP A 186 14.48 15.77 7.30
CA ASP A 186 15.39 14.62 7.42
C ASP A 186 14.84 13.33 6.78
N LEU A 187 13.53 13.26 6.59
CA LEU A 187 12.85 12.17 5.88
C LEU A 187 12.70 12.44 4.37
N GLY A 188 13.39 13.46 3.84
CA GLY A 188 13.40 13.78 2.42
C GLY A 188 12.10 14.38 1.90
N MET A 189 11.29 15.04 2.73
CA MET A 189 10.05 15.69 2.31
C MET A 189 10.09 17.20 2.48
N CYS A 190 9.54 17.94 1.51
CA CYS A 190 9.21 19.35 1.66
C CYS A 190 8.12 19.77 0.68
N THR A 191 7.79 21.05 0.72
CA THR A 191 6.83 21.68 -0.17
C THR A 191 7.40 22.99 -0.70
N PHE A 192 7.09 23.34 -1.94
CA PHE A 192 7.36 24.65 -2.51
C PHE A 192 6.16 25.12 -3.34
N LYS A 193 6.11 26.40 -3.68
CA LYS A 193 5.06 26.97 -4.53
C LYS A 193 5.58 27.16 -5.96
N LEU A 194 4.75 26.84 -6.93
CA LEU A 194 5.05 27.00 -8.35
C LEU A 194 3.85 27.64 -9.06
N LEU A 195 4.10 28.68 -9.84
CA LEU A 195 3.12 29.22 -10.80
C LEU A 195 3.52 28.72 -12.20
N PRO A 196 2.91 27.64 -12.69
CA PRO A 196 3.33 27.02 -13.93
C PRO A 196 2.75 27.76 -15.14
N GLU A 197 3.53 27.85 -16.21
CA GLU A 197 3.11 28.42 -17.49
C GLU A 197 3.00 27.34 -18.58
N LEU A 198 2.03 27.50 -19.48
CA LEU A 198 1.80 26.57 -20.58
C LEU A 198 3.01 26.54 -21.53
N GLY A 199 3.52 25.35 -21.82
CA GLY A 199 4.65 25.14 -22.72
C GLY A 199 6.03 25.28 -22.07
N LYS A 200 6.13 25.82 -20.85
CA LYS A 200 7.38 25.81 -20.08
C LYS A 200 7.57 24.46 -19.38
N ASN A 201 8.83 24.06 -19.25
CA ASN A 201 9.23 22.90 -18.46
C ASN A 201 10.03 23.40 -17.25
N TYR A 202 9.84 22.75 -16.11
CA TYR A 202 10.54 23.07 -14.87
C TYR A 202 11.36 21.87 -14.42
N TYR A 203 12.50 22.15 -13.78
CA TYR A 203 13.44 21.16 -13.30
C TYR A 203 13.87 21.49 -11.88
N ALA A 204 14.05 20.47 -11.04
CA ALA A 204 14.74 20.63 -9.77
C ALA A 204 16.21 20.28 -9.95
N GLU A 205 17.09 21.20 -9.57
CA GLU A 205 18.50 20.92 -9.34
C GLU A 205 18.71 20.60 -7.86
N VAL A 206 19.18 19.39 -7.59
CA VAL A 206 19.40 18.85 -6.25
C VAL A 206 20.90 18.68 -6.03
N TYR A 207 21.41 19.23 -4.93
CA TYR A 207 22.83 19.15 -4.57
C TYR A 207 23.07 17.95 -3.66
N LYS A 208 23.95 17.02 -4.06
CA LYS A 208 24.39 15.89 -3.24
C LYS A 208 25.86 15.59 -3.51
N GLN A 209 26.71 15.72 -2.47
CA GLN A 209 28.15 15.38 -2.51
C GLN A 209 28.85 15.94 -3.75
N ASP A 210 28.71 17.25 -3.96
CA ASP A 210 29.28 18.01 -5.09
C ASP A 210 28.74 17.66 -6.49
N ILE A 211 27.75 16.76 -6.58
CA ILE A 211 27.03 16.44 -7.82
C ILE A 211 25.69 17.16 -7.81
N ILE A 212 25.36 17.78 -8.96
CA ILE A 212 24.06 18.37 -9.23
C ILE A 212 23.23 17.36 -10.02
N TYR A 213 22.14 16.91 -9.42
CA TYR A 213 21.16 16.03 -10.07
C TYR A 213 19.99 16.87 -10.57
N THR A 214 19.53 16.60 -11.79
CA THR A 214 18.43 17.34 -12.41
C THR A 214 17.22 16.42 -12.59
N TYR A 215 16.07 16.83 -12.05
CA TYR A 215 14.81 16.08 -12.13
C TYR A 215 13.72 16.93 -12.76
N ALA A 216 13.01 16.39 -13.76
CA ALA A 216 11.90 17.10 -14.40
C ALA A 216 10.65 17.11 -13.51
N LEU A 217 10.00 18.26 -13.40
CA LEU A 217 8.69 18.39 -12.76
C LEU A 217 7.57 17.96 -13.73
N PRO A 218 6.39 17.60 -13.21
CA PRO A 218 5.21 17.34 -14.03
C PRO A 218 4.88 18.51 -14.97
N LYS A 219 4.34 18.21 -16.15
CA LYS A 219 3.92 19.24 -17.10
C LYS A 219 2.59 19.88 -16.67
N ALA A 220 2.46 21.18 -16.93
CA ALA A 220 1.23 21.91 -16.66
C ALA A 220 0.12 21.53 -17.65
N LYS A 221 -1.07 21.22 -17.13
CA LYS A 221 -2.29 21.11 -17.91
C LYS A 221 -2.77 22.49 -18.35
N ARG A 222 -3.38 22.56 -19.54
CA ARG A 222 -3.98 23.79 -20.08
C ARG A 222 -5.18 24.27 -19.27
N SER A 223 -5.95 23.34 -18.71
CA SER A 223 -7.15 23.62 -17.92
C SER A 223 -7.29 22.59 -16.80
N GLY A 224 -7.87 23.01 -15.69
CA GLY A 224 -8.08 22.21 -14.49
C GLY A 224 -8.44 23.09 -13.29
N SER A 225 -8.52 22.48 -12.12
CA SER A 225 -8.72 23.14 -10.83
C SER A 225 -7.55 22.86 -9.90
N VAL A 226 -7.16 23.86 -9.11
CA VAL A 226 -6.21 23.70 -8.00
C VAL A 226 -6.98 23.89 -6.70
N LEU A 227 -6.92 22.88 -5.84
CA LEU A 227 -7.45 22.92 -4.48
C LEU A 227 -6.29 23.20 -3.53
N SER A 228 -6.39 24.25 -2.73
CA SER A 228 -5.40 24.61 -1.71
C SER A 228 -6.03 24.64 -0.33
N LEU A 229 -5.32 24.11 0.66
CA LEU A 229 -5.72 24.13 2.05
C LEU A 229 -4.75 24.96 2.90
N ALA A 230 -5.31 25.74 3.82
CA ALA A 230 -4.56 26.38 4.89
C ALA A 230 -5.17 25.97 6.23
N ASN A 231 -4.39 25.25 7.04
CA ASN A 231 -4.79 24.87 8.38
C ASN A 231 -4.52 26.03 9.34
N LEU A 232 -5.57 26.75 9.74
CA LEU A 232 -5.52 27.70 10.84
C LEU A 232 -6.01 26.96 12.08
N ASN A 233 -5.38 27.12 13.24
CA ASN A 233 -5.60 26.31 14.45
C ASN A 233 -7.07 25.87 14.74
N ASN A 234 -8.06 26.73 14.47
CA ASN A 234 -9.49 26.45 14.71
C ASN A 234 -10.31 26.15 13.44
N GLN A 235 -9.78 26.41 12.24
CA GLN A 235 -10.48 26.27 10.96
C GLN A 235 -9.53 25.89 9.83
N VAL A 236 -9.98 24.97 8.98
CA VAL A 236 -9.32 24.69 7.71
C VAL A 236 -9.92 25.58 6.64
N HIS A 237 -9.12 26.48 6.09
CA HIS A 237 -9.49 27.29 4.95
C HIS A 237 -9.23 26.51 3.67
N LEU A 238 -10.26 26.43 2.84
CA LEU A 238 -10.25 25.80 1.54
C LEU A 238 -10.37 26.87 0.46
N SER A 239 -9.47 26.84 -0.51
CA SER A 239 -9.52 27.68 -1.71
C SER A 239 -9.46 26.78 -2.94
N LEU A 240 -10.50 26.82 -3.76
CA LEU A 240 -10.54 26.16 -5.06
C LEU A 240 -10.47 27.22 -6.15
N THR A 241 -9.46 27.13 -7.01
CA THR A 241 -9.33 28.01 -8.17
C THR A 241 -9.43 27.19 -9.44
N HIS A 242 -10.32 27.58 -10.35
CA HIS A 242 -10.47 26.97 -11.66
C HIS A 242 -9.80 27.82 -12.75
N SER A 243 -9.27 27.18 -13.80
CA SER A 243 -8.60 27.90 -14.90
C SER A 243 -9.54 28.74 -15.78
N SER A 244 -10.85 28.46 -15.77
CA SER A 244 -11.84 29.11 -16.63
C SER A 244 -13.17 29.43 -15.91
N ASN A 245 -14.10 30.13 -16.57
CA ASN A 245 -15.40 30.52 -15.98
C ASN A 245 -16.50 29.47 -16.18
N ASN A 246 -16.20 28.30 -16.76
CA ASN A 246 -17.20 27.26 -17.04
C ASN A 246 -17.65 26.46 -15.80
N LEU A 247 -16.98 26.65 -14.65
CA LEU A 247 -17.31 25.99 -13.39
C LEU A 247 -17.86 27.03 -12.42
N SER A 248 -19.18 27.05 -12.26
CA SER A 248 -19.87 28.02 -11.39
C SER A 248 -20.05 27.51 -9.97
N THR A 249 -20.30 26.22 -9.80
CA THR A 249 -20.64 25.60 -8.52
C THR A 249 -19.96 24.25 -8.40
N VAL A 250 -19.47 23.95 -7.19
CA VAL A 250 -18.89 22.66 -6.84
C VAL A 250 -19.51 22.17 -5.53
N THR A 251 -19.50 20.85 -5.34
CA THR A 251 -19.84 20.24 -4.05
C THR A 251 -18.56 19.77 -3.38
N VAL A 252 -18.40 20.09 -2.10
CA VAL A 252 -17.26 19.68 -1.27
C VAL A 252 -17.74 18.67 -0.24
N LYS A 253 -17.05 17.53 -0.17
CA LYS A 253 -17.29 16.51 0.86
C LYS A 253 -16.05 16.30 1.69
N THR A 254 -16.19 16.28 3.01
CA THR A 254 -15.13 15.82 3.91
C THR A 254 -15.45 14.42 4.42
N THR A 255 -14.47 13.53 4.33
CA THR A 255 -14.62 12.14 4.74
C THR A 255 -13.41 11.67 5.54
N SER A 256 -13.63 10.79 6.51
CA SER A 256 -12.57 10.11 7.25
C SER A 256 -13.08 8.74 7.68
N ARG A 257 -12.28 7.68 7.48
CA ARG A 257 -12.65 6.29 7.82
C ARG A 257 -14.02 5.86 7.26
N GLY A 258 -14.36 6.32 6.05
CA GLY A 258 -15.65 6.03 5.39
C GLY A 258 -16.85 6.86 5.88
N VAL A 259 -16.70 7.70 6.90
CA VAL A 259 -17.77 8.57 7.41
C VAL A 259 -17.69 9.94 6.74
N THR A 260 -18.83 10.46 6.28
CA THR A 260 -18.94 11.84 5.75
C THR A 260 -19.27 12.80 6.88
N TYR A 261 -18.48 13.87 7.03
CA TYR A 261 -18.66 14.88 8.07
C TYR A 261 -19.33 16.15 7.55
N HIS A 262 -19.01 16.53 6.31
CA HIS A 262 -19.61 17.68 5.63
C HIS A 262 -19.91 17.34 4.18
N ASP A 263 -21.00 17.92 3.68
CA ASP A 263 -21.43 17.87 2.28
C ASP A 263 -22.13 19.20 1.96
N PHE A 264 -21.44 20.10 1.25
CA PHE A 264 -21.94 21.45 0.98
C PHE A 264 -21.47 21.98 -0.36
N ASN A 265 -22.20 22.96 -0.90
CA ASN A 265 -21.86 23.59 -2.18
C ASN A 265 -21.05 24.87 -1.98
N ILE A 266 -20.09 25.12 -2.88
CA ILE A 266 -19.35 26.37 -2.99
C ILE A 266 -19.65 26.99 -4.35
N GLN A 267 -19.98 28.28 -4.35
CA GLN A 267 -20.09 29.08 -5.57
C GLN A 267 -18.72 29.67 -5.89
N LEU A 268 -18.29 29.55 -7.15
CA LEU A 268 -17.06 30.15 -7.65
C LEU A 268 -17.39 31.55 -8.18
N LYS A 269 -16.75 32.57 -7.61
CA LYS A 269 -16.75 33.95 -8.09
C LYS A 269 -15.40 34.24 -8.71
N ASP A 270 -15.36 34.77 -9.92
CA ASP A 270 -14.11 35.03 -10.66
C ASP A 270 -13.17 33.81 -10.67
N LYS A 271 -13.74 32.63 -10.93
CA LYS A 271 -13.08 31.32 -10.95
C LYS A 271 -12.59 30.79 -9.60
N GLN A 272 -12.87 31.49 -8.49
CA GLN A 272 -12.42 31.10 -7.16
C GLN A 272 -13.60 30.83 -6.22
N GLY A 273 -13.54 29.70 -5.51
CA GLY A 273 -14.45 29.34 -4.44
C GLY A 273 -13.68 29.19 -3.13
N ILE A 274 -14.21 29.74 -2.04
CA ILE A 274 -13.59 29.68 -0.71
C ILE A 274 -14.59 29.13 0.29
N ALA A 275 -14.11 28.31 1.21
CA ALA A 275 -14.87 27.86 2.38
C ALA A 275 -13.96 27.72 3.61
N SER A 276 -14.57 27.75 4.79
CA SER A 276 -13.88 27.48 6.05
C SER A 276 -14.62 26.39 6.81
N ILE A 277 -13.88 25.38 7.26
CA ILE A 277 -14.43 24.23 7.99
C ILE A 277 -13.85 24.23 9.41
N PRO A 278 -14.66 24.34 10.48
CA PRO A 278 -14.15 24.29 11.84
C PRO A 278 -13.44 22.96 12.13
N THR A 279 -12.20 22.99 12.62
CA THR A 279 -11.40 21.78 12.93
C THR A 279 -12.08 20.89 13.97
N ARG A 280 -12.86 21.50 14.89
CA ARG A 280 -13.66 20.80 15.90
C ARG A 280 -14.80 19.95 15.35
N SER A 281 -15.28 20.26 14.14
CA SER A 281 -16.34 19.50 13.47
C SER A 281 -15.83 18.25 12.75
N LEU A 282 -14.50 18.06 12.72
CA LEU A 282 -13.82 16.99 12.04
C LEU A 282 -13.17 16.03 13.06
N PRO A 283 -13.00 14.75 12.70
CA PRO A 283 -12.39 13.77 13.60
C PRO A 283 -10.88 13.99 13.71
N ASP A 284 -10.26 13.38 14.72
CA ASP A 284 -8.81 13.31 14.82
C ASP A 284 -8.23 12.34 13.79
N GLY A 285 -7.14 12.76 13.13
CA GLY A 285 -6.45 11.98 12.11
C GLY A 285 -6.60 12.55 10.70
N ILE A 286 -6.44 11.68 9.71
CA ILE A 286 -6.51 12.06 8.29
C ILE A 286 -7.96 12.32 7.86
N VAL A 287 -8.19 13.46 7.24
CA VAL A 287 -9.45 13.85 6.61
C VAL A 287 -9.22 14.06 5.12
N LYS A 288 -10.05 13.41 4.31
CA LYS A 288 -10.09 13.58 2.86
C LYS A 288 -11.13 14.61 2.47
N ILE A 289 -10.71 15.61 1.72
CA ILE A 289 -11.56 16.58 1.05
C ILE A 289 -11.65 16.17 -0.42
N SER A 290 -12.88 15.94 -0.91
CA SER A 290 -13.15 15.65 -2.32
C SER A 290 -14.05 16.74 -2.88
N VAL A 291 -13.69 17.29 -4.03
CA VAL A 291 -14.44 18.33 -4.74
C VAL A 291 -15.08 17.74 -5.98
N TYR A 292 -16.39 17.92 -6.13
CA TYR A 292 -17.21 17.39 -7.20
C TYR A 292 -17.72 18.52 -8.09
N ASN A 293 -17.77 18.28 -9.40
CA ASN A 293 -18.52 19.14 -10.31
C ASN A 293 -20.03 18.79 -10.30
N LEU A 294 -20.84 19.54 -11.06
CA LEU A 294 -22.29 19.31 -11.18
C LEU A 294 -22.65 17.94 -11.80
N SER A 295 -21.73 17.30 -12.50
CA SER A 295 -21.89 15.94 -13.03
C SER A 295 -21.49 14.86 -12.02
N ASN A 296 -21.27 15.23 -10.75
CA ASN A 296 -20.85 14.35 -9.67
C ASN A 296 -19.51 13.63 -9.95
N GLN A 297 -18.61 14.27 -10.72
CA GLN A 297 -17.25 13.80 -10.96
C GLN A 297 -16.29 14.52 -10.02
N ILE A 298 -15.37 13.76 -9.43
CA ILE A 298 -14.31 14.32 -8.58
C ILE A 298 -13.30 15.04 -9.47
N ILE A 299 -13.15 16.35 -9.25
CA ILE A 299 -12.22 17.21 -9.98
C ILE A 299 -10.93 17.50 -9.20
N SER A 300 -10.95 17.32 -7.88
CA SER A 300 -9.76 17.44 -7.03
C SER A 300 -9.98 16.73 -5.70
N GLU A 301 -8.91 16.15 -5.15
CA GLU A 301 -8.89 15.58 -3.79
C GLU A 301 -7.66 16.03 -3.03
N ARG A 302 -7.80 16.21 -1.72
CA ARG A 302 -6.70 16.57 -0.83
C ARG A 302 -6.90 15.90 0.53
N LEU A 303 -5.87 15.22 1.00
CA LEU A 303 -5.81 14.72 2.38
C LEU A 303 -5.18 15.77 3.28
N PHE A 304 -5.66 15.96 4.50
CA PHE A 304 -4.92 16.73 5.49
C PHE A 304 -5.04 16.05 6.85
N PHE A 305 -4.12 16.38 7.75
CA PHE A 305 -4.14 15.88 9.11
C PHE A 305 -4.84 16.86 10.05
N ASN A 306 -6.00 16.46 10.59
CA ASN A 306 -6.70 17.22 11.60
C ASN A 306 -6.25 16.77 12.99
N ASN A 307 -5.46 17.60 13.68
CA ASN A 307 -4.93 17.27 14.99
C ASN A 307 -5.85 17.77 16.12
N ARG A 308 -6.62 16.87 16.72
CA ARG A 308 -7.51 17.15 17.85
C ARG A 308 -6.79 16.83 19.17
N VAL A 309 -5.81 17.67 19.53
CA VAL A 309 -5.04 17.51 20.78
C VAL A 309 -5.96 17.45 22.01
N ASP A 310 -7.09 18.15 21.98
CA ASP A 310 -8.13 18.11 23.02
C ASP A 310 -8.84 16.74 23.17
N LYS A 311 -8.61 15.82 22.25
CA LYS A 311 -9.13 14.44 22.28
C LYS A 311 -8.06 13.40 22.61
N HIS A 312 -6.81 13.81 22.76
CA HIS A 312 -5.72 12.89 23.05
C HIS A 312 -5.74 12.56 24.55
N LEU A 313 -5.74 11.27 24.86
CA LEU A 313 -5.55 10.79 26.23
C LEU A 313 -4.09 11.02 26.62
N ASN A 314 -3.87 11.79 27.68
CA ASN A 314 -2.54 11.91 28.27
C ASN A 314 -2.37 10.80 29.31
N LEU A 315 -1.31 10.03 29.15
CA LEU A 315 -0.97 8.90 30.01
C LEU A 315 0.41 9.18 30.61
N SER A 316 0.47 9.24 31.94
CA SER A 316 1.72 9.31 32.68
C SER A 316 1.97 7.95 33.34
N VAL A 317 3.24 7.51 33.34
CA VAL A 317 3.66 6.29 34.02
C VAL A 317 4.81 6.65 34.93
N SER A 318 4.65 6.39 36.21
CA SER A 318 5.69 6.56 37.21
C SER A 318 5.94 5.24 37.93
N THR A 319 7.16 5.11 38.45
CA THR A 319 7.59 3.97 39.24
C THR A 319 8.03 4.48 40.59
N ASN A 320 7.97 3.64 41.62
CA ASN A 320 8.33 4.06 42.96
C ASN A 320 9.86 4.26 43.16
N LYS A 321 10.71 3.81 42.22
CA LYS A 321 12.17 3.97 42.26
C LYS A 321 12.76 4.03 40.85
N GLU A 322 13.90 4.69 40.69
CA GLU A 322 14.64 4.70 39.42
C GLU A 322 15.38 3.38 39.14
N ASN A 323 15.88 2.72 40.19
CA ASN A 323 16.67 1.49 40.09
C ASN A 323 16.11 0.41 41.01
N TYR A 324 16.15 -0.84 40.55
CA TYR A 324 15.65 -2.01 41.25
C TYR A 324 16.70 -3.11 41.26
N THR A 325 16.73 -3.88 42.36
CA THR A 325 17.47 -5.14 42.44
C THR A 325 16.63 -6.30 41.90
N GLN A 326 17.27 -7.45 41.64
CA GLN A 326 16.58 -8.61 41.07
C GLN A 326 15.44 -9.08 41.99
N ARG A 327 14.23 -9.23 41.43
CA ARG A 327 12.98 -9.61 42.14
C ARG A 327 12.48 -8.60 43.17
N GLU A 328 13.01 -7.39 43.19
CA GLU A 328 12.48 -6.33 44.04
C GLU A 328 11.05 -5.96 43.61
N LYS A 329 10.17 -5.74 44.59
CA LYS A 329 8.79 -5.30 44.33
C LYS A 329 8.80 -3.90 43.72
N ASN A 330 8.15 -3.77 42.57
CA ASN A 330 7.90 -2.49 41.91
C ASN A 330 6.41 -2.15 42.02
N ASN A 331 6.10 -0.88 42.32
CA ASN A 331 4.79 -0.30 42.17
C ASN A 331 4.78 0.62 40.95
N LEU A 332 3.98 0.24 39.95
CA LEU A 332 3.74 1.03 38.74
C LEU A 332 2.46 1.85 38.93
N THR A 333 2.58 3.17 38.87
CA THR A 333 1.43 4.08 38.90
C THR A 333 1.17 4.56 37.48
N ILE A 334 -0.07 4.41 37.02
CA ILE A 334 -0.52 4.85 35.70
C ILE A 334 -1.61 5.89 35.92
N GLU A 335 -1.36 7.12 35.48
CA GLU A 335 -2.32 8.22 35.59
C GLU A 335 -2.85 8.52 34.19
N LEU A 336 -4.18 8.68 34.11
CA LEU A 336 -4.90 8.98 32.89
C LEU A 336 -5.60 10.32 33.06
N ASP A 337 -5.12 11.35 32.38
CA ASP A 337 -5.85 12.61 32.28
C ASP A 337 -6.88 12.47 31.16
N SER A 338 -8.11 12.09 31.54
CA SER A 338 -9.25 12.10 30.62
C SER A 338 -10.23 13.21 31.00
N LEU A 339 -10.68 13.97 30.00
CA LEU A 339 -11.73 14.97 30.13
C LEU A 339 -13.11 14.35 30.46
N GLN A 340 -13.28 13.05 30.25
CA GLN A 340 -14.48 12.27 30.56
C GLN A 340 -14.05 10.84 30.93
N LEU A 341 -13.83 10.58 32.22
CA LEU A 341 -13.62 9.22 32.71
C LEU A 341 -14.94 8.46 32.59
N LEU A 342 -14.97 7.40 31.77
CA LEU A 342 -16.03 6.41 31.78
C LEU A 342 -15.97 5.64 33.12
N ASP A 343 -17.12 5.18 33.61
CA ASP A 343 -17.26 4.45 34.89
C ASP A 343 -16.39 3.18 35.00
N SER A 344 -15.79 2.72 33.89
CA SER A 344 -14.79 1.66 33.88
C SER A 344 -13.71 1.90 32.80
N THR A 345 -12.45 1.66 33.15
CA THR A 345 -11.31 1.69 32.22
C THR A 345 -10.53 0.39 32.35
N THR A 346 -10.22 -0.25 31.23
CA THR A 346 -9.36 -1.45 31.19
C THR A 346 -7.96 -1.06 30.74
N VAL A 347 -6.94 -1.45 31.51
CA VAL A 347 -5.54 -1.18 31.20
C VAL A 347 -4.80 -2.51 31.00
N SER A 348 -4.02 -2.60 29.91
CA SER A 348 -3.14 -3.73 29.63
C SER A 348 -1.69 -3.26 29.62
N VAL A 349 -0.80 -3.99 30.30
CA VAL A 349 0.62 -3.64 30.43
C VAL A 349 1.48 -4.78 29.90
N LEU A 350 2.50 -4.43 29.11
CA LEU A 350 3.51 -5.35 28.60
C LEU A 350 4.90 -4.89 29.05
N VAL A 351 5.63 -5.76 29.74
CA VAL A 351 7.01 -5.50 30.21
C VAL A 351 8.01 -6.22 29.32
N LEU A 352 8.95 -5.47 28.75
CA LEU A 352 9.94 -5.96 27.78
C LEU A 352 11.36 -5.59 28.21
N GLN A 353 12.33 -6.47 27.92
CA GLN A 353 13.75 -6.19 28.14
C GLN A 353 14.28 -5.20 27.08
N LYS A 354 14.74 -4.02 27.50
CA LYS A 354 15.19 -2.93 26.61
C LYS A 354 16.19 -3.37 25.53
N GLY A 355 17.20 -4.18 25.88
CA GLY A 355 18.23 -4.64 24.95
C GLY A 355 17.73 -5.51 23.78
N LYS A 356 16.54 -6.11 23.89
CA LYS A 356 15.91 -6.87 22.79
C LYS A 356 15.12 -5.99 21.82
N LEU A 357 14.90 -4.71 22.15
CA LEU A 357 14.12 -3.76 21.34
C LEU A 357 14.99 -2.90 20.43
N GLU A 358 16.27 -2.68 20.75
CA GLU A 358 17.12 -1.72 20.03
C GLU A 358 17.38 -2.09 18.57
N ALA A 359 17.45 -3.38 18.25
CA ALA A 359 17.52 -3.86 16.86
C ALA A 359 16.23 -3.59 16.05
N SER A 360 15.14 -3.15 16.68
CA SER A 360 13.81 -3.01 16.09
C SER A 360 13.25 -1.58 16.11
N LYS A 361 14.01 -0.60 16.62
CA LYS A 361 13.53 0.78 16.82
C LYS A 361 13.41 1.59 15.53
N GLN A 362 14.17 1.25 14.50
CA GLN A 362 14.46 2.22 13.43
C GLN A 362 13.25 2.68 12.62
N PHE A 363 12.08 2.02 12.71
CA PHE A 363 10.87 2.40 11.95
C PHE A 363 9.54 2.05 12.64
N LYS A 364 9.49 1.90 13.97
CA LYS A 364 8.28 1.37 14.64
C LYS A 364 7.15 2.40 14.77
N SER A 365 6.04 2.05 14.15
CA SER A 365 4.72 2.62 14.45
C SER A 365 4.27 2.19 15.85
N ASN A 366 3.56 3.09 16.53
CA ASN A 366 2.82 2.82 17.75
C ASN A 366 1.31 2.85 17.45
N LEU A 367 0.47 2.45 18.41
CA LEU A 367 -0.98 2.41 18.19
C LEU A 367 -1.54 3.76 17.72
N LYS A 368 -1.08 4.88 18.29
CA LYS A 368 -1.50 6.23 17.92
C LYS A 368 -1.19 6.53 16.45
N SER A 369 0.07 6.41 16.05
CA SER A 369 0.50 6.66 14.67
C SER A 369 -0.15 5.70 13.68
N TYR A 370 -0.35 4.43 14.06
CA TYR A 370 -1.04 3.48 13.20
C TYR A 370 -2.49 3.87 12.93
N MET A 371 -3.26 4.16 13.99
CA MET A 371 -4.68 4.46 13.90
C MET A 371 -4.99 5.83 13.28
N LEU A 372 -4.05 6.79 13.39
CA LEU A 372 -4.22 8.15 12.89
C LEU A 372 -3.55 8.39 11.52
N LEU A 373 -2.50 7.62 11.16
CA LEU A 373 -1.72 7.79 9.91
C LEU A 373 -1.61 6.50 9.09
N ASN A 374 -0.90 5.49 9.59
CA ASN A 374 -0.45 4.35 8.76
C ASN A 374 -1.61 3.55 8.14
N SER A 375 -2.76 3.51 8.80
CA SER A 375 -3.94 2.78 8.32
C SER A 375 -4.63 3.45 7.11
N GLU A 376 -4.39 4.74 6.87
CA GLU A 376 -5.08 5.54 5.84
C GLU A 376 -4.16 5.92 4.67
N LEU A 377 -2.84 5.88 4.87
CA LEU A 377 -1.85 6.18 3.85
C LEU A 377 -1.29 4.91 3.21
N ASN A 378 -1.02 5.00 1.91
CA ASN A 378 -0.39 3.92 1.17
C ASN A 378 1.14 4.03 1.28
N GLY A 379 1.80 2.88 1.35
CA GLY A 379 3.25 2.80 1.37
C GLY A 379 3.86 2.79 2.76
N PHE A 380 5.19 2.72 2.80
CA PHE A 380 5.95 2.71 4.03
C PHE A 380 6.14 4.15 4.54
N ILE A 381 5.64 4.42 5.75
CA ILE A 381 5.87 5.70 6.43
C ILE A 381 7.07 5.50 7.36
N GLU A 382 8.12 6.26 7.13
CA GLU A 382 9.33 6.26 7.95
C GLU A 382 9.07 6.99 9.26
N ASN A 383 9.52 6.42 10.39
CA ASN A 383 9.40 7.00 11.72
C ASN A 383 8.03 7.63 12.04
N PRO A 384 6.91 6.92 11.85
CA PRO A 384 5.57 7.51 11.91
C PRO A 384 5.19 8.07 13.29
N SER A 385 5.90 7.65 14.35
CA SER A 385 5.73 8.18 15.71
C SER A 385 6.27 9.62 15.87
N SER A 386 7.25 10.05 15.05
CA SER A 386 7.88 11.38 15.19
C SER A 386 6.92 12.53 14.83
N TYR A 387 5.93 12.28 13.96
CA TYR A 387 4.88 13.25 13.61
C TYR A 387 4.00 13.65 14.81
N PHE A 388 4.04 12.88 15.90
CA PHE A 388 3.30 13.13 17.14
C PHE A 388 4.17 13.59 18.29
N ASP A 389 5.49 13.73 18.07
CA ASP A 389 6.43 14.13 19.10
C ASP A 389 6.31 15.63 19.34
N SER A 390 5.85 16.03 20.53
CA SER A 390 5.69 17.43 20.88
C SER A 390 7.01 18.21 20.95
N THR A 391 8.15 17.53 21.05
CA THR A 391 9.47 18.16 21.06
C THR A 391 9.94 18.55 19.66
N ASN A 392 9.38 17.93 18.61
CA ASN A 392 9.61 18.36 17.23
C ASN A 392 8.76 19.61 16.92
N ILE A 393 9.43 20.74 16.71
CA ILE A 393 8.81 22.04 16.39
C ILE A 393 8.24 22.01 14.97
N ASP A 394 8.88 21.30 14.04
CA ASP A 394 8.50 21.22 12.63
C ASP A 394 7.44 20.15 12.34
N ARG A 395 6.95 19.42 13.36
CA ARG A 395 6.02 18.28 13.19
C ARG A 395 4.78 18.60 12.34
N VAL A 396 4.27 19.83 12.39
CA VAL A 396 3.09 20.24 11.62
C VAL A 396 3.45 20.41 10.15
N LEU A 397 4.62 20.98 9.86
CA LEU A 397 5.16 21.09 8.50
C LEU A 397 5.51 19.71 7.94
N ASP A 398 6.08 18.83 8.77
CA ASP A 398 6.39 17.45 8.41
C ASP A 398 5.12 16.65 8.07
N LEU A 399 4.06 16.80 8.87
CA LEU A 399 2.75 16.21 8.60
C LEU A 399 2.16 16.74 7.29
N GLU A 400 2.24 18.05 7.04
CA GLU A 400 1.74 18.63 5.81
C GLU A 400 2.51 18.12 4.58
N ALA A 401 3.84 18.05 4.67
CA ALA A 401 4.68 17.48 3.62
C ALA A 401 4.39 15.99 3.40
N LEU A 402 4.12 15.21 4.46
CA LEU A 402 3.66 13.83 4.35
C LEU A 402 2.31 13.72 3.62
N MET A 403 1.35 14.59 3.94
CA MET A 403 0.03 14.62 3.28
C MET A 403 0.13 15.01 1.81
N LEU A 404 1.07 15.88 1.44
CA LEU A 404 1.29 16.32 0.06
C LEU A 404 2.14 15.35 -0.76
N THR A 405 2.85 14.42 -0.13
CA THR A 405 3.70 13.43 -0.80
C THR A 405 3.07 12.04 -0.76
N GLN A 406 3.14 11.33 0.37
CA GLN A 406 2.56 9.99 0.51
C GLN A 406 1.02 10.01 0.63
N GLY A 407 0.46 11.11 1.14
CA GLY A 407 -0.98 11.38 1.12
C GLY A 407 -1.51 11.95 -0.19
N TRP A 408 -0.65 12.16 -1.19
CA TRP A 408 -1.03 12.77 -2.45
C TRP A 408 -2.11 11.97 -3.17
N ARG A 409 -3.02 12.68 -3.84
CA ARG A 409 -4.11 12.10 -4.62
C ARG A 409 -4.22 12.84 -5.95
N ALA A 410 -4.23 12.07 -7.03
CA ALA A 410 -4.77 12.48 -8.31
C ALA A 410 -5.88 11.50 -8.67
N TYR A 411 -7.09 12.02 -8.85
CA TYR A 411 -8.25 11.18 -9.15
C TYR A 411 -8.16 10.67 -10.59
N LYS A 412 -8.02 9.36 -10.77
CA LYS A 412 -7.79 8.73 -12.08
C LYS A 412 -9.07 8.32 -12.82
N TYR A 413 -10.22 8.33 -12.16
CA TYR A 413 -11.45 7.73 -12.68
C TYR A 413 -12.39 8.79 -13.26
N GLU A 414 -12.09 9.28 -14.46
CA GLU A 414 -12.87 10.35 -15.12
C GLU A 414 -14.32 9.97 -15.47
N LYS A 415 -14.60 8.67 -15.62
CA LYS A 415 -15.94 8.18 -15.97
C LYS A 415 -16.75 7.90 -14.72
N SER A 416 -18.01 8.34 -14.73
CA SER A 416 -19.00 7.91 -13.74
C SER A 416 -19.09 6.39 -13.69
N LEU A 417 -19.36 5.83 -12.51
CA LEU A 417 -19.63 4.40 -12.33
C LEU A 417 -20.73 3.88 -13.28
N ALA A 418 -21.66 4.76 -13.70
CA ALA A 418 -22.69 4.45 -14.67
C ALA A 418 -22.10 4.20 -16.07
N GLY A 419 -22.38 3.02 -16.63
CA GLY A 419 -22.04 2.66 -18.03
C GLY A 419 -20.71 1.93 -18.24
N THR A 420 -19.90 1.72 -17.19
CA THR A 420 -18.65 0.93 -17.31
C THR A 420 -18.93 -0.56 -17.08
N TYR A 421 -18.57 -1.41 -18.05
CA TYR A 421 -18.62 -2.86 -17.89
C TYR A 421 -17.45 -3.33 -17.01
N TYR A 422 -17.76 -3.69 -15.77
CA TYR A 422 -16.80 -4.35 -14.88
C TYR A 422 -16.88 -5.87 -15.04
N ARG A 423 -15.73 -6.47 -15.39
CA ARG A 423 -15.58 -7.92 -15.55
C ARG A 423 -15.85 -8.67 -14.25
N TYR A 424 -15.38 -8.13 -13.14
CA TYR A 424 -15.61 -8.71 -11.82
C TYR A 424 -16.68 -7.89 -11.11
N LYS A 425 -17.72 -8.53 -10.58
CA LYS A 425 -18.80 -7.84 -9.84
C LYS A 425 -18.49 -7.81 -8.35
N ALA A 426 -19.10 -6.86 -7.65
CA ALA A 426 -19.07 -6.81 -6.19
C ALA A 426 -19.70 -8.07 -5.60
N GLU A 427 -18.99 -8.70 -4.67
CA GLU A 427 -19.46 -9.85 -3.90
C GLU A 427 -20.34 -9.30 -2.78
N LYS A 428 -21.63 -9.61 -2.82
CA LYS A 428 -22.58 -9.25 -1.75
C LYS A 428 -22.73 -10.38 -0.73
N ASN A 429 -22.49 -11.61 -1.17
CA ASN A 429 -22.71 -12.84 -0.45
C ASN A 429 -21.55 -13.80 -0.74
N LEU A 430 -21.35 -14.77 0.15
CA LEU A 430 -20.48 -15.90 -0.14
C LEU A 430 -21.03 -16.64 -1.37
N THR A 431 -20.13 -17.06 -2.26
CA THR A 431 -20.53 -17.72 -3.50
C THR A 431 -19.87 -19.08 -3.62
N ILE A 432 -20.67 -20.10 -3.91
CA ILE A 432 -20.19 -21.42 -4.30
C ILE A 432 -20.53 -21.63 -5.77
N SER A 433 -19.51 -21.69 -6.62
CA SER A 433 -19.67 -21.89 -8.07
C SER A 433 -18.78 -23.00 -8.60
N GLY A 434 -19.16 -23.52 -9.75
CA GLY A 434 -18.44 -24.60 -10.38
C GLY A 434 -19.11 -25.13 -11.64
N THR A 435 -18.75 -26.37 -11.98
CA THR A 435 -19.34 -27.09 -13.10
C THR A 435 -19.67 -28.53 -12.73
N ILE A 436 -20.75 -29.06 -13.29
CA ILE A 436 -21.04 -30.49 -13.29
C ILE A 436 -20.51 -31.13 -14.57
N GLY A 437 -20.02 -32.36 -14.46
CA GLY A 437 -19.58 -33.19 -15.59
C GLY A 437 -19.76 -34.66 -15.28
N GLU A 438 -19.77 -35.53 -16.28
CA GLU A 438 -19.87 -36.97 -16.04
C GLU A 438 -18.70 -37.47 -15.18
N TYR A 439 -18.96 -38.42 -14.27
CA TYR A 439 -17.96 -38.91 -13.32
C TYR A 439 -16.66 -39.37 -13.99
N PHE A 440 -16.77 -40.10 -15.10
CA PHE A 440 -15.62 -40.61 -15.86
C PHE A 440 -15.09 -39.63 -16.92
N ASN A 441 -15.79 -38.53 -17.20
CA ASN A 441 -15.35 -37.48 -18.11
C ASN A 441 -15.87 -36.10 -17.64
N PRO A 442 -15.13 -35.42 -16.74
CA PRO A 442 -15.55 -34.16 -16.13
C PRO A 442 -15.77 -33.00 -17.12
N LEU A 443 -15.29 -33.13 -18.36
CA LEU A 443 -15.50 -32.15 -19.44
C LEU A 443 -16.83 -32.35 -20.16
N LYS A 444 -17.46 -33.52 -20.03
CA LYS A 444 -18.72 -33.84 -20.70
C LYS A 444 -19.89 -33.26 -19.89
N ARG A 445 -20.54 -32.25 -20.49
CA ARG A 445 -21.64 -31.49 -19.90
C ARG A 445 -22.99 -32.22 -20.07
N PRO A 446 -23.97 -31.94 -19.20
CA PRO A 446 -25.31 -32.52 -19.32
C PRO A 446 -25.94 -32.13 -20.67
N LYS A 447 -26.61 -33.09 -21.31
CA LYS A 447 -27.33 -32.87 -22.58
C LYS A 447 -28.74 -32.30 -22.37
N GLN A 448 -29.27 -32.40 -21.15
CA GLN A 448 -30.61 -31.99 -20.76
C GLN A 448 -30.50 -31.18 -19.46
N ALA A 449 -31.50 -30.34 -19.18
CA ALA A 449 -31.53 -29.57 -17.94
C ALA A 449 -31.64 -30.50 -16.73
N LEU A 450 -30.76 -30.32 -15.75
CA LEU A 450 -30.75 -31.04 -14.47
C LEU A 450 -30.91 -30.05 -13.33
N ASP A 451 -31.33 -30.53 -12.16
CA ASP A 451 -31.36 -29.69 -10.96
C ASP A 451 -30.16 -30.05 -10.07
N LEU A 452 -29.51 -29.04 -9.50
CA LEU A 452 -28.51 -29.18 -8.45
C LEU A 452 -29.11 -28.70 -7.14
N ASN A 453 -29.20 -29.59 -6.17
CA ASN A 453 -29.60 -29.27 -4.80
C ASN A 453 -28.34 -29.14 -3.94
N MET A 454 -28.31 -28.14 -3.07
CA MET A 454 -27.22 -27.90 -2.12
C MET A 454 -27.80 -27.66 -0.72
N ILE A 455 -27.21 -28.27 0.29
CA ILE A 455 -27.52 -28.03 1.70
C ILE A 455 -26.26 -27.48 2.36
N VAL A 456 -26.36 -26.32 2.99
CA VAL A 456 -25.33 -25.76 3.86
C VAL A 456 -25.73 -26.06 5.29
N TYR A 457 -24.94 -26.89 5.97
CA TYR A 457 -25.22 -27.26 7.35
C TYR A 457 -24.81 -26.13 8.31
N ASP A 458 -25.76 -25.24 8.60
CA ASP A 458 -25.69 -24.27 9.69
C ASP A 458 -26.88 -24.41 10.67
N GLU A 459 -27.05 -23.49 11.60
CA GLU A 459 -28.16 -23.46 12.57
C GLU A 459 -29.06 -22.23 12.34
N PRO A 460 -30.15 -22.33 11.54
CA PRO A 460 -30.66 -23.52 10.84
C PRO A 460 -29.92 -23.84 9.54
N ALA A 461 -30.14 -25.03 8.98
CA ALA A 461 -29.54 -25.43 7.71
C ALA A 461 -30.25 -24.76 6.53
N ASP A 462 -29.48 -24.25 5.58
CA ASP A 462 -29.99 -23.58 4.39
C ASP A 462 -29.98 -24.52 3.19
N ILE A 463 -31.06 -24.47 2.40
CA ILE A 463 -31.25 -25.32 1.23
C ILE A 463 -31.34 -24.44 -0.01
N TYR A 464 -30.50 -24.75 -0.99
CA TYR A 464 -30.43 -24.07 -2.26
C TYR A 464 -30.73 -25.05 -3.40
N LYS A 465 -31.39 -24.55 -4.45
CA LYS A 465 -31.69 -25.32 -5.66
C LYS A 465 -31.45 -24.46 -6.90
N GLN A 466 -30.77 -25.02 -7.90
CA GLN A 466 -30.53 -24.36 -9.18
C GLN A 466 -30.73 -25.33 -10.34
N GLU A 467 -31.44 -24.90 -11.37
CA GLU A 467 -31.47 -25.60 -12.66
C GLU A 467 -30.18 -25.33 -13.44
N ILE A 468 -29.56 -26.40 -13.93
CA ILE A 468 -28.31 -26.40 -14.67
C ILE A 468 -28.58 -26.71 -16.13
N ASP A 469 -28.19 -25.78 -17.00
CA ASP A 469 -28.31 -25.90 -18.45
C ASP A 469 -27.17 -26.73 -19.07
N SER A 470 -27.12 -26.76 -20.41
CA SER A 470 -26.08 -27.48 -21.16
C SER A 470 -24.66 -26.94 -20.96
N SER A 471 -24.47 -25.77 -20.34
CA SER A 471 -23.14 -25.29 -19.95
C SER A 471 -22.57 -26.09 -18.78
N GLY A 472 -23.44 -26.73 -17.99
CA GLY A 472 -23.10 -27.43 -16.76
C GLY A 472 -22.63 -26.51 -15.64
N ARG A 473 -22.78 -25.18 -15.75
CA ARG A 473 -22.32 -24.22 -14.72
C ARG A 473 -23.38 -24.01 -13.66
N TYR A 474 -22.94 -23.93 -12.42
CA TYR A 474 -23.77 -23.56 -11.27
C TYR A 474 -23.12 -22.44 -10.47
N ARG A 475 -23.95 -21.68 -9.75
CA ARG A 475 -23.55 -20.61 -8.86
C ARG A 475 -24.64 -20.39 -7.81
N PHE A 476 -24.34 -20.75 -6.57
CA PHE A 476 -25.15 -20.43 -5.40
C PHE A 476 -24.57 -19.22 -4.68
N GLU A 477 -25.44 -18.26 -4.34
CA GLU A 477 -25.14 -17.20 -3.39
C GLU A 477 -25.71 -17.66 -2.05
N ILE A 478 -24.82 -17.87 -1.07
CA ILE A 478 -25.17 -18.38 0.25
C ILE A 478 -25.07 -17.26 1.28
N ASP A 479 -25.84 -17.42 2.35
CA ASP A 479 -25.83 -16.47 3.45
C ASP A 479 -24.54 -16.57 4.28
N ASP A 480 -24.35 -15.59 5.17
CA ASP A 480 -23.15 -15.53 6.00
C ASP A 480 -23.08 -16.72 6.96
N ILE A 481 -21.93 -17.39 6.98
CA ILE A 481 -21.65 -18.52 7.87
C ILE A 481 -20.86 -18.00 9.07
N TYR A 482 -21.42 -18.12 10.27
CA TYR A 482 -20.79 -17.63 11.51
C TYR A 482 -19.95 -18.72 12.24
N LYS A 483 -19.47 -19.71 11.50
CA LYS A 483 -18.65 -20.82 11.99
C LYS A 483 -17.30 -20.90 11.25
N PRO A 484 -16.22 -21.39 11.90
CA PRO A 484 -14.92 -21.53 11.25
C PRO A 484 -14.92 -22.47 10.03
N LYS A 485 -15.88 -23.41 10.00
CA LYS A 485 -16.09 -24.38 8.92
C LYS A 485 -17.59 -24.64 8.79
N ALA A 486 -18.08 -24.68 7.55
CA ALA A 486 -19.40 -25.22 7.22
C ALA A 486 -19.23 -26.43 6.31
N GLU A 487 -20.08 -27.43 6.53
CA GLU A 487 -20.20 -28.59 5.67
C GLU A 487 -21.27 -28.33 4.62
N VAL A 488 -20.99 -28.73 3.38
CA VAL A 488 -21.91 -28.55 2.26
C VAL A 488 -22.14 -29.89 1.58
N PHE A 489 -23.40 -30.27 1.46
CA PHE A 489 -23.82 -31.43 0.67
C PHE A 489 -24.41 -30.95 -0.65
N MET A 490 -24.04 -31.59 -1.75
CA MET A 490 -24.58 -31.27 -3.08
C MET A 490 -24.96 -32.54 -3.84
N GLN A 491 -26.11 -32.51 -4.50
CA GLN A 491 -26.62 -33.63 -5.29
C GLN A 491 -27.24 -33.15 -6.60
N VAL A 492 -26.80 -33.75 -7.71
CA VAL A 492 -27.44 -33.57 -9.02
C VAL A 492 -28.62 -34.53 -9.13
N VAL A 493 -29.78 -34.02 -9.53
CA VAL A 493 -31.01 -34.77 -9.75
C VAL A 493 -31.63 -34.43 -11.10
N ASP A 494 -32.44 -35.33 -11.65
CA ASP A 494 -33.29 -34.99 -12.80
C ASP A 494 -34.56 -34.23 -12.37
N LYS A 495 -35.40 -33.89 -13.36
CA LYS A 495 -36.67 -33.18 -13.13
C LYS A 495 -37.70 -33.98 -12.33
N LYS A 496 -37.51 -35.29 -12.13
CA LYS A 496 -38.33 -36.13 -11.27
C LYS A 496 -37.77 -36.23 -9.85
N GLY A 497 -36.59 -35.65 -9.59
CA GLY A 497 -35.90 -35.70 -8.31
C GLY A 497 -35.01 -36.93 -8.14
N GLU A 498 -34.79 -37.74 -9.19
CA GLU A 498 -33.93 -38.92 -9.09
C GLU A 498 -32.45 -38.51 -9.19
N PRO A 499 -31.57 -38.98 -8.28
CA PRO A 499 -30.14 -38.73 -8.34
C PRO A 499 -29.51 -39.13 -9.68
N LYS A 500 -28.59 -38.31 -10.19
CA LYS A 500 -27.78 -38.61 -11.38
C LYS A 500 -26.30 -38.53 -11.06
N ASP A 501 -25.53 -39.44 -11.66
CA ASP A 501 -24.09 -39.56 -11.48
C ASP A 501 -23.31 -38.51 -12.28
N PHE A 502 -23.28 -37.29 -11.75
CA PHE A 502 -22.43 -36.21 -12.22
C PHE A 502 -21.43 -35.82 -11.13
N GLY A 503 -20.15 -35.72 -11.50
CA GLY A 503 -19.11 -35.11 -10.68
C GLY A 503 -19.34 -33.61 -10.57
N ILE A 504 -19.25 -33.09 -9.34
CA ILE A 504 -19.41 -31.68 -9.02
C ILE A 504 -18.02 -31.07 -8.80
N ASN A 505 -17.63 -30.13 -9.65
CA ASN A 505 -16.30 -29.52 -9.65
C ASN A 505 -16.40 -28.05 -9.25
N LEU A 506 -15.78 -27.67 -8.14
CA LEU A 506 -15.71 -26.28 -7.70
C LEU A 506 -14.75 -25.45 -8.56
N ASP A 507 -15.09 -24.19 -8.82
CA ASP A 507 -14.19 -23.25 -9.49
C ASP A 507 -12.91 -23.04 -8.65
N LYS A 508 -11.73 -23.11 -9.31
CA LYS A 508 -10.45 -22.83 -8.64
C LYS A 508 -10.39 -21.36 -8.21
N LYS A 509 -10.07 -21.12 -6.94
CA LYS A 509 -9.79 -19.76 -6.45
C LYS A 509 -8.53 -19.20 -7.11
N TRP A 510 -8.63 -17.98 -7.62
CA TRP A 510 -7.52 -17.25 -8.22
C TRP A 510 -6.61 -16.67 -7.14
N SER A 511 -5.28 -16.70 -7.35
CA SER A 511 -4.30 -15.97 -6.55
C SER A 511 -3.57 -14.94 -7.42
N PRO A 512 -3.46 -13.66 -7.02
CA PRO A 512 -2.64 -12.69 -7.72
C PRO A 512 -1.17 -13.11 -7.58
N ASN A 513 -0.45 -13.18 -8.70
CA ASN A 513 1.01 -13.34 -8.71
C ASN A 513 1.68 -12.11 -8.09
#